data_AF-A0AA38IPR1-F1
#
_entry.id   AF-A0AA38IPR1-F1
#
_cell.length_a   1.000
_cell.length_b   1.000
_cell.length_c   1.000
_cell.angle_alpha   90.00
_cell.angle_beta   90.00
_cell.angle_gamma   90.00
#
_symmetry.space_group_name_H-M   'P 1'
#
loop_
_entity.id
_entity.type
_entity.pdbx_description
1 polymer ?
#
loop_
_entity_poly.entity_id
_entity_poly.type
_entity_poly.pdbx_seq_one_letter_code
_entity_poly.pdbx_strand_id
1 'polypeptide(L)'
;MASYSSALRKSIRWYKKLAIEVLLGTSMVNAHIIYKDIEQSNMPINDFRLLVTEDLLKFEDKRDAAQTRQPRHQILKTHQFTRLDCKARENRRYCKGCYQKKVDGIIEKNKVKKVTTYCQQCDGNPRYCLECFNLYHNK
;
A
#
# COMPACT_ATOMS: atom_id res chain seq x y z
N MET A 1 15.98 32.47 -5.03
CA MET A 1 15.34 31.54 -4.08
C MET A 1 14.67 30.33 -4.73
N ALA A 2 14.12 30.42 -5.95
CA ALA A 2 13.39 29.31 -6.59
C ALA A 2 14.26 28.13 -7.10
N SER A 3 15.53 28.36 -7.45
CA SER A 3 16.42 27.33 -8.01
C SER A 3 16.81 26.22 -7.03
N TYR A 4 16.91 26.53 -5.73
CA TYR A 4 17.29 25.56 -4.70
C TYR A 4 16.16 24.58 -4.34
N SER A 5 14.91 24.91 -4.67
CA SER A 5 13.72 24.15 -4.27
C SER A 5 12.62 24.26 -5.32
N SER A 6 12.95 23.89 -6.56
CA SER A 6 12.03 23.91 -7.69
C SER A 6 11.04 22.74 -7.64
N ALA A 7 9.76 23.04 -7.86
CA ALA A 7 8.70 22.05 -8.02
C ALA A 7 8.62 21.50 -9.46
N LEU A 8 9.49 21.95 -10.37
CA LEU A 8 9.45 21.56 -11.76
C LEU A 8 9.69 20.05 -11.93
N ARG A 9 8.96 19.44 -12.87
CA ARG A 9 9.05 18.02 -13.20
C ARG A 9 9.25 17.85 -14.70
N LYS A 10 9.80 16.70 -15.11
CA LYS A 10 9.94 16.34 -16.52
C LYS A 10 8.55 16.31 -17.17
N SER A 11 8.32 17.19 -18.12
CA SER A 11 7.08 17.27 -18.90
C SER A 11 7.38 17.74 -20.32
N ILE A 12 6.66 17.20 -21.29
CA ILE A 12 6.74 17.58 -22.71
C ILE A 12 5.97 18.88 -22.97
N ARG A 13 4.93 19.16 -22.18
CA ARG A 13 4.04 20.31 -22.37
C ARG A 13 4.59 21.53 -21.64
N TRP A 14 5.02 22.55 -22.39
CA TRP A 14 5.66 23.76 -21.85
C TRP A 14 4.75 24.58 -20.92
N TYR A 15 3.46 24.68 -21.22
CA TYR A 15 2.52 25.46 -20.40
C TYR A 15 2.35 24.88 -18.98
N LYS A 16 2.49 23.57 -18.81
CA LYS A 16 2.46 22.92 -17.49
C LYS A 16 3.66 23.34 -16.64
N LYS A 17 4.84 23.48 -17.27
CA LYS A 17 6.05 23.96 -16.61
C LYS A 17 5.86 25.41 -16.13
N LEU A 18 5.30 26.26 -17.00
CA LEU A 18 5.03 27.65 -16.67
C LEU A 18 4.04 27.77 -15.51
N ALA A 19 2.92 27.03 -15.56
CA ALA A 19 1.93 27.06 -14.48
C ALA A 19 2.52 26.62 -13.13
N ILE A 20 3.34 25.56 -13.11
CA ILE A 20 4.00 25.09 -11.88
C ILE A 20 4.95 26.14 -11.32
N GLU A 21 5.74 26.80 -12.18
CA GLU A 21 6.70 27.80 -11.74
C GLU A 21 6.01 29.07 -11.21
N VAL A 22 4.95 29.52 -11.89
CA VAL A 22 4.17 30.68 -11.44
C VAL A 22 3.49 30.40 -10.09
N LEU A 23 2.84 29.24 -9.96
CA LEU A 23 2.11 28.89 -8.74
C LEU A 23 3.04 28.55 -7.59
N LEU A 24 3.95 27.59 -7.75
CA LEU A 24 4.75 27.06 -6.63
C LEU A 24 6.08 27.78 -6.43
N GLY A 25 6.57 28.48 -7.46
CA GLY A 25 7.78 29.30 -7.38
C GLY A 25 7.45 30.73 -7.00
N THR A 26 6.89 31.50 -7.95
CA THR A 26 6.69 32.95 -7.80
C THR A 26 5.65 33.29 -6.74
N SER A 27 4.46 32.68 -6.79
CA SER A 27 3.39 33.04 -5.86
C SER A 27 3.72 32.69 -4.41
N MET A 28 4.40 31.54 -4.19
CA MET A 28 4.81 31.09 -2.86
C MET A 28 5.84 32.02 -2.21
N VAL A 29 6.80 32.55 -2.99
CA VAL A 29 7.78 33.53 -2.48
C VAL A 29 7.10 34.85 -2.14
N ASN A 30 6.20 35.33 -3.00
CA ASN A 30 5.46 36.57 -2.74
C ASN A 30 4.58 36.44 -1.50
N ALA A 31 3.90 35.31 -1.33
CA ALA A 31 3.10 35.02 -0.14
C ALA A 31 3.97 34.96 1.13
N HIS A 32 5.16 34.37 1.07
CA HIS A 32 6.10 34.33 2.21
C HIS A 32 6.58 35.72 2.63
N ILE A 33 6.81 36.63 1.67
CA ILE A 33 7.17 38.03 1.97
C ILE A 33 6.02 38.73 2.70
N ILE A 34 4.80 38.62 2.17
CA ILE A 34 3.60 39.21 2.79
C ILE A 34 3.38 38.65 4.20
N TYR A 35 3.56 37.33 4.38
CA TYR A 35 3.44 36.69 5.68
C TYR A 35 4.47 37.24 6.68
N LYS A 36 5.72 37.40 6.25
CA LYS A 36 6.79 37.95 7.07
C LYS A 36 6.52 39.40 7.49
N ASP A 37 5.96 40.20 6.59
CA ASP A 37 5.63 41.60 6.86
C ASP A 37 4.50 41.72 7.89
N ILE A 38 3.51 40.82 7.86
CA ILE A 38 2.37 40.83 8.79
C ILE A 38 2.77 40.28 10.16
N GLU A 39 3.42 39.11 10.20
CA GLU A 39 3.65 38.37 11.44
C GLU A 39 4.96 38.79 12.16
N GLN A 40 5.78 39.65 11.53
CA GLN A 40 7.13 40.06 11.98
C GLN A 40 8.06 38.90 12.39
N SER A 41 7.75 37.68 11.94
CA SER A 41 8.49 36.48 12.31
C SER A 41 9.51 36.11 11.22
N ASN A 42 10.74 35.77 11.64
CA ASN A 42 11.80 35.34 10.72
C ASN A 42 11.71 33.83 10.41
N MET A 43 10.54 33.37 9.96
CA MET A 43 10.37 31.97 9.55
C MET A 43 11.10 31.71 8.21
N PRO A 44 11.92 30.64 8.11
CA PRO A 44 12.56 30.27 6.85
C PRO A 44 11.52 29.78 5.82
N ILE A 45 11.81 29.98 4.54
CA ILE A 45 10.88 29.67 3.45
C ILE A 45 10.47 28.19 3.38
N ASN A 46 11.33 27.26 3.83
CA ASN A 46 11.02 25.83 3.84
C ASN A 46 9.91 25.50 4.84
N ASP A 47 9.96 26.09 6.03
CA ASP A 47 8.95 25.87 7.07
C ASP A 47 7.62 26.47 6.64
N PHE A 48 7.65 27.66 6.03
CA PHE A 48 6.45 28.26 5.44
C PHE A 48 5.79 27.36 4.38
N ARG A 49 6.59 26.79 3.47
CA ARG A 49 6.08 25.84 2.46
C ARG A 49 5.47 24.60 3.09
N LEU A 50 6.05 24.12 4.19
CA LEU A 50 5.56 22.96 4.92
C LEU A 50 4.19 23.27 5.54
N LEU A 51 4.04 24.42 6.21
CA LEU A 51 2.77 24.88 6.77
C LEU A 51 1.67 24.99 5.70
N VAL A 52 1.98 25.63 4.57
CA VAL A 52 1.03 25.75 3.45
C VAL A 52 0.65 24.38 2.90
N THR A 53 1.59 23.44 2.84
CA THR A 53 1.33 22.08 2.35
C THR A 53 0.45 21.30 3.33
N GLU A 54 0.69 21.43 4.63
CA GLU A 54 -0.10 20.78 5.68
C GLU A 54 -1.55 21.29 5.68
N ASP A 55 -1.73 22.60 5.56
CA ASP A 55 -3.05 23.24 5.49
C ASP A 55 -3.83 22.81 4.23
N LEU A 56 -3.19 22.88 3.06
CA LEU A 56 -3.83 22.48 1.79
C LEU A 56 -4.19 20.98 1.76
N LEU A 57 -3.36 20.13 2.36
CA LEU A 57 -3.62 18.70 2.43
C LEU A 57 -4.61 18.34 3.53
N LYS A 58 -5.02 19.30 4.37
CA LYS A 58 -5.89 19.07 5.54
C LYS A 58 -5.43 17.83 6.29
N PHE A 59 -4.14 17.78 6.64
CA PHE A 59 -3.70 16.78 7.59
C PHE A 59 -4.41 17.07 8.91
N GLU A 60 -5.63 16.55 9.07
CA GLU A 60 -6.15 16.31 10.39
C GLU A 60 -5.16 15.35 11.02
N ASP A 61 -4.42 15.87 11.98
CA ASP A 61 -3.55 15.10 12.83
C ASP A 61 -4.38 14.02 13.51
N LYS A 62 -4.50 12.86 12.86
CA LYS A 62 -4.81 11.59 13.50
C LYS A 62 -3.60 11.16 14.34
N ARG A 63 -3.14 12.06 15.22
CA ARG A 63 -2.08 11.82 16.20
C ARG A 63 -2.58 10.97 17.38
N ASP A 64 -3.78 10.41 17.28
CA ASP A 64 -4.27 9.27 18.08
C ASP A 64 -4.45 7.99 17.25
N ALA A 65 -3.48 7.68 16.38
CA ALA A 65 -3.30 6.32 15.89
C ALA A 65 -1.81 6.02 15.74
N ALA A 66 -1.18 5.75 16.87
CA ALA A 66 0.09 5.05 16.91
C ALA A 66 0.02 3.81 16.00
N GLN A 67 0.83 3.78 14.93
CA GLN A 67 1.64 2.63 14.48
C GLN A 67 2.22 2.88 13.08
N THR A 68 3.55 3.03 13.05
CA THR A 68 4.49 2.56 12.02
C THR A 68 4.13 2.84 10.56
N ARG A 69 4.54 4.01 10.04
CA ARG A 69 4.58 4.25 8.58
C ARG A 69 5.82 3.58 7.97
N GLN A 70 5.66 2.32 7.55
CA GLN A 70 6.60 1.69 6.61
C GLN A 70 6.41 2.24 5.18
N PRO A 71 7.44 2.20 4.32
CA PRO A 71 7.34 2.69 2.94
C PRO A 71 6.26 1.91 2.17
N ARG A 72 5.53 2.62 1.29
CA ARG A 72 4.50 2.06 0.40
C ARG A 72 5.11 1.09 -0.61
N HIS A 73 5.46 -0.11 -0.18
CA HIS A 73 5.37 -1.28 -1.04
C HIS A 73 3.88 -1.53 -1.26
N GLN A 74 3.45 -1.75 -2.50
CA GLN A 74 2.11 -2.27 -2.75
C GLN A 74 1.95 -3.50 -1.86
N ILE A 75 1.08 -3.41 -0.86
CA ILE A 75 0.74 -4.55 0.00
C ILE A 75 0.03 -5.53 -0.93
N LEU A 76 0.81 -6.41 -1.55
CA LEU A 76 0.30 -7.68 -2.05
C LEU A 76 -0.47 -8.25 -0.86
N LYS A 77 -1.76 -8.53 -1.05
CA LYS A 77 -2.57 -9.16 -0.01
C LYS A 77 -1.91 -10.51 0.27
N THR A 78 -1.07 -10.57 1.30
CA THR A 78 -0.31 -11.76 1.64
C THR A 78 -1.33 -12.77 2.16
N HIS A 79 -1.64 -13.76 1.31
CA HIS A 79 -2.42 -14.91 1.72
C HIS A 79 -1.57 -15.71 2.71
N GLN A 80 -2.09 -15.90 3.92
CA GLN A 80 -1.42 -16.66 4.97
C GLN A 80 -1.87 -18.11 4.92
N PHE A 81 -0.89 -19.00 4.89
CA PHE A 81 -1.11 -20.44 4.97
C PHE A 81 -1.10 -20.89 6.43
N THR A 82 -2.28 -21.04 7.02
CA THR A 82 -2.43 -21.33 8.46
C THR A 82 -2.83 -22.79 8.68
N ARG A 83 -2.27 -23.41 9.73
CA ARG A 83 -2.67 -24.76 10.20
C ARG A 83 -3.79 -24.61 11.24
N LEU A 84 -4.79 -25.49 11.20
CA LEU A 84 -5.72 -25.63 12.31
C LEU A 84 -5.03 -26.35 13.48
N ASP A 85 -5.09 -25.76 14.67
CA ASP A 85 -4.51 -26.31 15.91
C ASP A 85 -5.36 -27.42 16.55
N CYS A 86 -6.34 -27.94 15.81
CA CYS A 86 -7.25 -28.98 16.28
C CYS A 86 -6.76 -30.39 15.90
N LYS A 87 -7.31 -31.41 16.55
CA LYS A 87 -7.01 -32.83 16.26
C LYS A 87 -7.10 -33.11 14.75
N ALA A 88 -5.98 -33.50 14.16
CA ALA A 88 -5.85 -33.65 12.71
C ALA A 88 -6.79 -34.72 12.13
N ARG A 89 -7.08 -35.79 12.88
CA ARG A 89 -7.93 -36.89 12.41
C ARG A 89 -9.37 -36.45 12.14
N GLU A 90 -9.87 -35.55 12.97
CA GLU A 90 -11.24 -35.03 12.95
C GLU A 90 -11.39 -33.86 11.99
N ASN A 91 -10.36 -33.02 11.93
CA ASN A 91 -10.44 -31.77 11.17
C ASN A 91 -9.87 -31.85 9.77
N ARG A 92 -9.08 -32.87 9.38
CA ARG A 92 -8.51 -32.97 8.02
C ARG A 92 -9.59 -33.07 6.95
N ARG A 93 -9.45 -32.28 5.88
CA ARG A 93 -10.33 -32.32 4.70
C ARG A 93 -9.49 -32.43 3.43
N TYR A 94 -10.11 -32.82 2.32
CA TYR A 94 -9.40 -32.90 1.04
C TYR A 94 -8.94 -31.51 0.59
N CYS A 95 -7.73 -31.43 0.04
CA CYS A 95 -7.24 -30.23 -0.62
C CYS A 95 -8.14 -29.91 -1.82
N LYS A 96 -8.64 -28.68 -1.93
CA LYS A 96 -9.51 -28.24 -3.05
C LYS A 96 -8.84 -28.44 -4.40
N GLY A 97 -7.58 -28.06 -4.53
CA GLY A 97 -6.80 -28.22 -5.77
C GLY A 97 -6.56 -29.69 -6.16
N CYS A 98 -6.19 -30.55 -5.21
CA CYS A 98 -6.02 -31.98 -5.50
C CYS A 98 -7.34 -32.69 -5.79
N TYR A 99 -8.43 -32.25 -5.15
CA TYR A 99 -9.76 -32.81 -5.39
C TYR A 99 -10.26 -32.45 -6.79
N GLN A 100 -10.06 -31.22 -7.24
CA GLN A 100 -10.39 -30.80 -8.61
C GLN A 100 -9.64 -31.64 -9.65
N LYS A 101 -8.32 -31.81 -9.50
CA LYS A 101 -7.52 -32.68 -10.39
C LYS A 101 -7.98 -34.15 -10.41
N LYS A 102 -8.62 -34.63 -9.34
CA LYS A 102 -9.23 -35.97 -9.31
C LYS A 102 -10.53 -36.00 -10.11
N VAL A 103 -11.37 -34.96 -9.98
CA VAL A 103 -12.59 -34.81 -10.79
C VAL A 103 -12.24 -34.75 -12.28
N ASP A 104 -11.14 -34.06 -12.61
CA ASP A 104 -10.61 -33.94 -13.97
C ASP A 104 -9.93 -35.23 -14.48
N GLY A 105 -9.86 -36.29 -13.67
CA GLY A 105 -9.24 -37.57 -14.05
C GLY A 105 -7.71 -37.59 -14.12
N ILE A 106 -7.05 -36.48 -13.77
CA ILE A 106 -5.59 -36.33 -13.83
C ILE A 106 -4.90 -37.14 -12.72
N ILE A 107 -5.58 -37.33 -11.59
CA ILE A 107 -5.01 -37.91 -10.37
C ILE A 107 -5.93 -38.99 -9.79
N GLU A 108 -5.34 -40.14 -9.44
CA GLU A 108 -6.02 -41.25 -8.75
C GLU A 108 -6.45 -40.90 -7.32
N LYS A 109 -7.49 -41.58 -6.81
CA LYS A 109 -8.06 -41.34 -5.46
C LYS A 109 -7.03 -41.38 -4.33
N ASN A 110 -6.01 -42.25 -4.43
CA ASN A 110 -4.98 -42.42 -3.41
C ASN A 110 -4.00 -41.24 -3.33
N LYS A 111 -3.91 -40.46 -4.40
CA LYS A 111 -2.99 -39.31 -4.51
C LYS A 111 -3.65 -38.00 -4.03
N VAL A 112 -4.94 -38.00 -3.66
CA VAL A 112 -5.62 -36.81 -3.13
C VAL A 112 -5.26 -36.58 -1.67
N LYS A 113 -4.45 -35.55 -1.43
CA LYS A 113 -3.97 -35.16 -0.09
C LYS A 113 -5.12 -34.65 0.79
N LYS A 114 -5.20 -35.17 2.03
CA LYS A 114 -6.03 -34.61 3.12
C LYS A 114 -5.18 -33.69 3.98
N VAL A 115 -5.64 -32.46 4.17
CA VAL A 115 -4.87 -31.38 4.81
C VAL A 115 -5.67 -30.71 5.93
N THR A 116 -4.94 -30.23 6.94
CA THR A 116 -5.44 -29.40 8.04
C THR A 116 -5.13 -27.92 7.84
N THR A 117 -4.50 -27.57 6.72
CA THR A 117 -4.10 -26.21 6.35
C THR A 117 -5.17 -25.52 5.53
N TYR A 118 -5.37 -24.22 5.77
CA TYR A 118 -6.34 -23.37 5.07
C TYR A 118 -5.79 -21.96 4.82
N CYS A 119 -6.38 -21.25 3.87
CA CYS A 119 -6.12 -19.82 3.65
C CYS A 119 -7.18 -18.98 4.37
N GLN A 120 -6.76 -18.03 5.21
CA GLN A 120 -7.68 -17.15 5.96
C GLN A 120 -8.24 -16.00 5.13
N GLN A 121 -7.53 -15.62 4.07
CA GLN A 121 -7.82 -14.43 3.26
C GLN A 121 -8.70 -14.73 2.05
N CYS A 122 -9.03 -16.00 1.80
CA CYS A 122 -9.91 -16.41 0.71
C CYS A 122 -11.31 -16.71 1.21
N ASP A 123 -12.30 -16.36 0.40
CA ASP A 123 -13.70 -16.63 0.70
C ASP A 123 -13.94 -18.12 0.96
N GLY A 124 -14.55 -18.42 2.10
CA GLY A 124 -14.88 -19.78 2.52
C GLY A 124 -13.71 -20.60 3.09
N ASN A 125 -12.58 -19.97 3.43
CA ASN A 125 -11.42 -20.61 4.08
C ASN A 125 -10.99 -21.93 3.41
N PRO A 126 -10.62 -21.90 2.12
CA PRO A 126 -10.33 -23.10 1.35
C PRO A 126 -9.11 -23.86 1.89
N ARG A 127 -9.23 -25.19 1.88
CA ARG A 127 -8.18 -26.13 2.30
C ARG A 127 -7.22 -26.42 1.15
N TYR A 128 -5.94 -26.12 1.34
CA TYR A 128 -4.90 -26.35 0.34
C TYR A 128 -3.72 -27.13 0.91
N CYS A 129 -3.09 -27.99 0.10
CA CYS A 129 -1.74 -28.48 0.36
C CYS A 129 -0.72 -27.40 -0.06
N LEU A 130 0.52 -27.51 0.42
CA LEU A 130 1.57 -26.52 0.15
C LEU A 130 1.78 -26.27 -1.36
N GLU A 131 1.82 -27.33 -2.16
CA GLU A 131 1.96 -27.22 -3.62
C GLU A 131 0.79 -26.46 -4.27
N CYS A 132 -0.45 -26.82 -3.93
CA CYS A 132 -1.62 -26.12 -4.48
C CYS A 132 -1.71 -24.69 -3.96
N PHE A 133 -1.35 -24.45 -2.70
CA PHE A 133 -1.33 -23.12 -2.14
C PHE A 133 -0.38 -22.20 -2.91
N ASN A 134 0.85 -22.65 -3.16
CA ASN A 134 1.82 -21.88 -3.94
C ASN A 134 1.33 -21.64 -5.38
N LEU A 135 0.66 -22.60 -6.01
CA LEU A 135 0.09 -22.40 -7.36
C LEU A 135 -1.03 -21.36 -7.41
N TYR A 136 -1.92 -21.37 -6.42
CA TYR A 136 -3.08 -20.44 -6.39
C TYR A 136 -2.76 -19.07 -5.77
N HIS A 137 -1.71 -18.97 -4.95
CA HIS A 137 -1.37 -17.76 -4.19
C HIS A 137 0.02 -17.18 -4.53
N ASN A 138 0.72 -17.67 -5.56
CA ASN A 138 1.92 -17.01 -6.08
C ASN A 138 1.55 -15.74 -6.88
N LYS A 139 1.40 -14.62 -6.18
CA LYS A 139 1.62 -13.25 -6.70
C LYS A 139 2.10 -12.33 -5.60
#